data_AF-A0A256IXQ8-F1
#
_entry.id   AF-A0A256IXQ8-F1
#
_cell.length_a   1.000
_cell.length_b   1.000
_cell.length_c   1.000
_cell.angle_alpha   90.00
_cell.angle_beta   90.00
_cell.angle_gamma   90.00
#
_symmetry.space_group_name_H-M   'P 1'
#
loop_
_entity.id
_entity.type
_entity.pdbx_description
1 polymer ?
#
loop_
_entity_poly.entity_id
_entity_poly.type
_entity_poly.pdbx_seq_one_letter_code
_entity_poly.pdbx_strand_id
1 'polypeptide(L)'
;MTRRADLDRFYDLLDDLARRVGGPRKLKECTGYMDWPDRGVYFFLAPGETRASTDQSRVTRVGTHAVSAGSSTTLWDRLKQHYGTGSGSSNHPHGGAHRASVYRKRVGEAIIEKYGLREDYPDWDERWSGVDRGRAAVRDEEYALERRVSAFVREQPFLWVPLDDEPGADSDRRVLERNSIALLSNFDREPVDPRRTDWIGRHSRSRAIRESGLWNVDHADEQYDGGFLGLFADAVDDATPP
;
A
#
# COMPACT_ATOMS: atom_id res chain seq x y z
N MET A 1 12.85 -19.02 14.97
CA MET A 1 13.60 -18.68 13.73
C MET A 1 14.01 -17.21 13.81
N THR A 2 15.04 -16.77 13.07
CA THR A 2 15.45 -15.36 13.10
C THR A 2 14.67 -14.56 12.08
N ARG A 3 14.35 -13.30 12.39
CA ARG A 3 13.65 -12.38 11.48
C ARG A 3 14.26 -12.31 10.07
N ARG A 4 15.59 -12.44 9.94
CA ARG A 4 16.26 -12.45 8.64
C ARG A 4 15.87 -13.66 7.80
N ALA A 5 15.86 -14.86 8.37
CA ALA A 5 15.45 -16.07 7.66
C ALA A 5 13.98 -16.02 7.23
N ASP A 6 13.11 -15.47 8.09
CA ASP A 6 11.70 -15.29 7.76
C ASP A 6 11.50 -14.25 6.64
N LEU A 7 12.30 -13.17 6.63
CA LEU A 7 12.34 -12.20 5.53
C LEU A 7 12.83 -12.84 4.23
N ASP A 8 13.90 -13.63 4.27
CA ASP A 8 14.42 -14.33 3.08
C ASP A 8 13.33 -15.22 2.49
N ARG A 9 12.68 -16.05 3.31
CA ARG A 9 11.54 -16.88 2.89
C ARG A 9 10.38 -16.06 2.34
N PHE A 10 10.03 -14.94 2.98
CA PHE A 10 8.96 -14.06 2.52
C PHE A 10 9.24 -13.49 1.12
N TYR A 11 10.48 -13.08 0.85
CA TYR A 11 10.84 -12.53 -0.45
C TYR A 11 11.00 -13.62 -1.53
N ASP A 12 11.45 -14.82 -1.18
CA ASP A 12 11.43 -15.97 -2.09
C ASP A 12 9.99 -16.30 -2.55
N LEU A 13 9.02 -16.21 -1.63
CA LEU A 13 7.59 -16.34 -1.94
C LEU A 13 7.09 -15.21 -2.86
N LEU A 14 7.57 -13.97 -2.68
CA LEU A 14 7.23 -12.87 -3.59
C LEU A 14 7.79 -13.06 -5.00
N ASP A 15 8.98 -13.64 -5.14
CA ASP A 15 9.56 -13.96 -6.45
C ASP A 15 8.79 -15.10 -7.13
N ASP A 16 8.37 -16.12 -6.37
CA ASP A 16 7.48 -17.16 -6.90
C ASP A 16 6.13 -16.58 -7.34
N LEU A 17 5.54 -15.73 -6.51
CA LEU A 17 4.32 -15.01 -6.85
C LEU A 17 4.48 -14.21 -8.13
N ALA A 18 5.56 -13.42 -8.25
CA ALA A 18 5.84 -12.64 -9.44
C ALA A 18 5.95 -13.53 -10.68
N ARG A 19 6.59 -14.70 -10.59
CA ARG A 19 6.64 -15.65 -11.72
C ARG A 19 5.25 -16.17 -12.09
N ARG A 20 4.40 -16.48 -11.10
CA ARG A 20 3.06 -17.02 -11.32
C ARG A 20 2.10 -16.01 -11.94
N VAL A 21 2.10 -14.77 -11.47
CA VAL A 21 1.17 -13.73 -11.98
C VAL A 21 1.69 -12.99 -13.22
N GLY A 22 2.82 -13.44 -13.79
CA GLY A 22 3.43 -12.83 -14.97
C GLY A 22 4.07 -11.46 -14.71
N GLY A 23 4.67 -11.30 -13.53
CA GLY A 23 5.38 -10.12 -13.07
C GLY A 23 4.48 -9.10 -12.36
N PRO A 24 5.09 -8.12 -11.65
CA PRO A 24 4.34 -7.08 -10.98
C PRO A 24 3.59 -6.20 -11.99
N ARG A 25 2.44 -5.66 -11.57
CA ARG A 25 1.65 -4.72 -12.36
C ARG A 25 1.83 -3.30 -11.84
N LYS A 26 1.59 -2.30 -12.68
CA LYS A 26 1.47 -0.90 -12.25
C LYS A 26 0.02 -0.48 -12.35
N LEU A 27 -0.49 0.20 -11.32
CA LEU A 27 -1.90 0.62 -11.30
C LEU A 27 -2.31 1.45 -12.53
N LYS A 28 -1.38 2.23 -13.13
CA LYS A 28 -1.67 2.99 -14.36
C LYS A 28 -2.06 2.12 -15.57
N GLU A 29 -1.65 0.85 -15.57
CA GLU A 29 -1.90 -0.14 -16.61
C GLU A 29 -3.08 -1.07 -16.25
N CYS A 30 -3.65 -0.93 -15.06
CA CYS A 30 -4.71 -1.79 -14.56
C CYS A 30 -6.11 -1.21 -14.84
N THR A 31 -7.08 -2.09 -15.10
CA THR A 31 -8.50 -1.73 -15.22
C THR A 31 -9.37 -2.73 -14.47
N GLY A 32 -10.65 -2.39 -14.25
CA GLY A 32 -11.61 -3.30 -13.64
C GLY A 32 -12.13 -4.40 -14.56
N TYR A 33 -11.65 -4.45 -15.81
CA TYR A 33 -11.98 -5.49 -16.78
C TYR A 33 -10.95 -6.62 -16.83
N MET A 34 -9.91 -6.55 -15.99
CA MET A 34 -8.95 -7.65 -15.79
C MET A 34 -9.50 -8.66 -14.79
N ASP A 35 -9.00 -9.89 -14.81
CA ASP A 35 -9.46 -10.98 -13.95
C ASP A 35 -8.84 -10.87 -12.55
N TRP A 36 -9.24 -9.83 -11.82
CA TRP A 36 -8.86 -9.66 -10.41
C TRP A 36 -9.60 -10.68 -9.55
N PRO A 37 -8.93 -11.27 -8.53
CA PRO A 37 -9.67 -12.02 -7.53
C PRO A 37 -10.60 -11.09 -6.76
N ASP A 38 -11.77 -11.61 -6.35
CA ASP A 38 -12.73 -10.86 -5.55
C ASP A 38 -12.07 -10.37 -4.26
N ARG A 39 -11.25 -11.23 -3.64
CA ARG A 39 -10.58 -10.96 -2.37
C ARG A 39 -9.10 -11.36 -2.37
N GLY A 40 -8.30 -10.66 -1.57
CA GLY A 40 -6.85 -10.85 -1.56
C GLY A 40 -6.05 -9.78 -0.82
N VAL A 41 -4.74 -10.02 -0.73
CA VAL A 41 -3.74 -9.09 -0.17
C VAL A 41 -2.84 -8.59 -1.30
N TYR A 42 -2.55 -7.29 -1.30
CA TYR A 42 -1.62 -6.67 -2.27
C TYR A 42 -0.33 -6.19 -1.60
N PHE A 43 0.76 -6.22 -2.37
CA PHE A 43 2.10 -5.83 -1.96
C PHE A 43 2.66 -4.81 -2.96
N PHE A 44 2.68 -3.52 -2.60
CA PHE A 44 3.37 -2.51 -3.41
C PHE A 44 4.87 -2.57 -3.16
N LEU A 45 5.61 -2.47 -4.25
CA LEU A 45 7.05 -2.47 -4.32
C LEU A 45 7.58 -1.05 -4.52
N ALA A 46 8.72 -0.74 -3.93
CA ALA A 46 9.40 0.53 -4.10
C ALA A 46 10.14 0.56 -5.47
N PRO A 47 9.82 1.51 -6.37
CA PRO A 47 10.51 1.61 -7.66
C PRO A 47 12.01 1.85 -7.47
N GLY A 48 12.84 0.96 -8.02
CA GLY A 48 14.31 1.12 -7.99
C GLY A 48 14.94 0.93 -6.60
N GLU A 49 14.21 0.39 -5.63
CA GLU A 49 14.76 -0.05 -4.33
C GLU A 49 14.66 -1.56 -4.22
N THR A 50 15.79 -2.21 -3.93
CA THR A 50 15.89 -3.64 -3.67
C THR A 50 16.23 -3.90 -2.21
N ARG A 51 16.23 -5.18 -1.80
CA ARG A 51 16.83 -5.58 -0.53
C ARG A 51 18.33 -5.26 -0.51
N ALA A 52 18.92 -5.14 0.68
CA ALA A 52 20.35 -4.90 0.81
C ALA A 52 21.18 -6.16 0.50
N SER A 53 20.61 -7.34 0.73
CA SER A 53 21.27 -8.63 0.50
C SER A 53 21.04 -9.23 -0.90
N THR A 54 20.01 -8.79 -1.63
CA THR A 54 19.58 -9.39 -2.90
C THR A 54 19.01 -8.33 -3.86
N ASP A 55 18.81 -8.68 -5.14
CA ASP A 55 18.17 -7.82 -6.14
C ASP A 55 16.62 -7.85 -6.08
N GLN A 56 16.04 -8.47 -5.04
CA GLN A 56 14.58 -8.56 -4.86
C GLN A 56 13.99 -7.17 -4.59
N SER A 57 12.94 -6.82 -5.32
CA SER A 57 12.27 -5.51 -5.20
C SER A 57 11.67 -5.33 -3.81
N ARG A 58 12.01 -4.23 -3.14
CA ARG A 58 11.62 -3.97 -1.75
C ARG A 58 10.11 -3.73 -1.63
N VAL A 59 9.44 -4.39 -0.69
CA VAL A 59 8.05 -4.03 -0.32
C VAL A 59 8.01 -2.69 0.40
N THR A 60 7.12 -1.80 -0.04
CA THR A 60 6.91 -0.48 0.57
C THR A 60 5.53 -0.30 1.20
N ARG A 61 4.57 -1.15 0.86
CA ARG A 61 3.24 -1.17 1.46
C ARG A 61 2.59 -2.53 1.27
N VAL A 62 1.95 -3.02 2.31
CA VAL A 62 1.03 -4.15 2.23
C VAL A 62 -0.38 -3.65 2.47
N GLY A 63 -1.38 -4.25 1.85
CA GLY A 63 -2.73 -3.98 2.27
C GLY A 63 -3.75 -4.99 1.81
N THR A 64 -4.90 -4.95 2.47
CA THR A 64 -6.09 -5.73 2.10
C THR A 64 -7.35 -4.85 2.00
N HIS A 65 -8.50 -5.48 1.88
CA HIS A 65 -9.83 -4.88 1.87
C HIS A 65 -10.83 -5.76 2.63
N ALA A 66 -12.03 -5.22 2.90
CA ALA A 66 -13.18 -5.95 3.42
C ALA A 66 -12.90 -6.83 4.67
N VAL A 67 -12.19 -6.30 5.67
CA VAL A 67 -11.94 -7.03 6.95
C VAL A 67 -13.07 -6.88 7.97
N SER A 68 -14.14 -6.16 7.62
CA SER A 68 -15.33 -6.01 8.47
C SER A 68 -16.46 -6.88 7.95
N ALA A 69 -17.16 -7.56 8.86
CA ALA A 69 -18.29 -8.44 8.54
C ALA A 69 -19.34 -7.70 7.69
N GLY A 70 -19.80 -8.35 6.62
CA GLY A 70 -20.80 -7.80 5.69
C GLY A 70 -20.25 -6.83 4.63
N SER A 71 -18.94 -6.64 4.53
CA SER A 71 -18.35 -5.83 3.46
C SER A 71 -18.44 -6.55 2.10
N SER A 72 -18.96 -5.85 1.08
CA SER A 72 -19.00 -6.31 -0.31
C SER A 72 -17.92 -5.68 -1.20
N THR A 73 -16.94 -5.01 -0.60
CA THR A 73 -15.84 -4.37 -1.35
C THR A 73 -14.92 -5.46 -1.90
N THR A 74 -14.50 -5.33 -3.16
CA THR A 74 -13.54 -6.24 -3.80
C THR A 74 -12.09 -5.74 -3.70
N LEU A 75 -11.13 -6.59 -4.08
CA LEU A 75 -9.73 -6.20 -4.22
C LEU A 75 -9.59 -5.03 -5.20
N TRP A 76 -10.27 -5.13 -6.35
CA TRP A 76 -10.24 -4.09 -7.35
C TRP A 76 -10.85 -2.78 -6.83
N ASP A 77 -11.95 -2.80 -6.08
CA ASP A 77 -12.52 -1.59 -5.50
C ASP A 77 -11.50 -0.85 -4.62
N ARG A 78 -10.70 -1.60 -3.86
CA ARG A 78 -9.63 -1.04 -3.03
C ARG A 78 -8.47 -0.51 -3.87
N LEU A 79 -8.01 -1.25 -4.87
CA LEU A 79 -6.97 -0.79 -5.80
C LEU A 79 -7.40 0.45 -6.57
N LYS A 80 -8.69 0.55 -6.95
CA LYS A 80 -9.29 1.72 -7.60
C LYS A 80 -9.26 2.96 -6.71
N GLN A 81 -9.45 2.82 -5.40
CA GLN A 81 -9.28 3.93 -4.45
C GLN A 81 -7.83 4.44 -4.43
N HIS A 82 -6.85 3.55 -4.56
CA HIS A 82 -5.44 3.92 -4.70
C HIS A 82 -5.14 4.57 -6.06
N TYR A 83 -5.71 4.02 -7.14
CA TYR A 83 -5.61 4.54 -8.50
C TYR A 83 -6.10 6.00 -8.56
N GLY A 84 -7.26 6.32 -8.00
CA GLY A 84 -7.85 7.67 -8.06
C GLY A 84 -8.68 7.89 -9.32
N THR A 85 -8.66 9.07 -9.92
CA THR A 85 -9.48 9.40 -11.10
C THR A 85 -8.73 9.12 -12.41
N GLY A 86 -9.38 8.43 -13.36
CA GLY A 86 -8.78 8.11 -14.65
C GLY A 86 -8.53 9.34 -15.55
N SER A 87 -7.85 9.13 -16.68
CA SER A 87 -7.65 10.16 -17.71
C SER A 87 -8.97 10.67 -18.29
N GLY A 88 -9.97 9.80 -18.42
CA GLY A 88 -11.31 10.14 -18.91
C GLY A 88 -12.24 10.82 -17.89
N SER A 89 -11.76 11.18 -16.69
CA SER A 89 -12.61 11.86 -15.70
C SER A 89 -12.93 13.28 -16.16
N SER A 90 -14.22 13.63 -16.24
CA SER A 90 -14.66 15.02 -16.50
C SER A 90 -14.38 15.96 -15.33
N ASN A 91 -14.10 15.40 -14.15
CA ASN A 91 -13.79 16.14 -12.94
C ASN A 91 -12.44 15.67 -12.39
N HIS A 92 -11.43 16.54 -12.43
CA HIS A 92 -10.07 16.28 -11.92
C HIS A 92 -9.38 15.04 -12.53
N PRO A 93 -9.15 14.97 -13.86
CA PRO A 93 -8.48 13.83 -14.49
C PRO A 93 -7.07 13.58 -13.92
N HIS A 94 -6.70 12.31 -13.73
CA HIS A 94 -5.44 11.92 -13.08
C HIS A 94 -5.25 12.36 -11.62
N GLY A 95 -6.26 12.97 -10.99
CA GLY A 95 -6.29 13.25 -9.55
C GLY A 95 -6.62 12.00 -8.73
N GLY A 96 -7.24 12.19 -7.57
CA GLY A 96 -7.71 11.12 -6.71
C GLY A 96 -8.49 11.63 -5.52
N ALA A 97 -8.65 10.77 -4.51
CA ALA A 97 -9.38 11.08 -3.30
C ALA A 97 -8.64 10.52 -2.08
N HIS A 98 -7.67 11.27 -1.57
CA HIS A 98 -6.83 10.85 -0.45
C HIS A 98 -7.64 10.53 0.81
N ARG A 99 -8.77 11.21 1.01
CA ARG A 99 -9.68 10.94 2.15
C ARG A 99 -10.31 9.54 2.09
N ALA A 100 -10.35 8.88 0.93
CA ALA A 100 -10.79 7.50 0.77
C ALA A 100 -9.64 6.47 0.81
N SER A 101 -8.39 6.94 0.82
CA SER A 101 -7.21 6.09 0.71
C SER A 101 -6.11 6.59 1.65
N VAL A 102 -5.96 5.91 2.79
CA VAL A 102 -4.91 6.23 3.78
C VAL A 102 -3.54 6.27 3.12
N TYR A 103 -3.28 5.41 2.14
CA TYR A 103 -2.01 5.44 1.42
C TYR A 103 -1.77 6.80 0.73
N ARG A 104 -2.74 7.25 -0.07
CA ARG A 104 -2.67 8.53 -0.78
C ARG A 104 -2.53 9.69 0.21
N LYS A 105 -3.29 9.64 1.32
CA LYS A 105 -3.21 10.63 2.39
C LYS A 105 -1.78 10.76 2.93
N ARG A 106 -1.15 9.64 3.30
CA ARG A 106 0.22 9.61 3.84
C ARG A 106 1.28 10.06 2.84
N VAL A 107 1.13 9.69 1.57
CA VAL A 107 2.05 10.15 0.51
C VAL A 107 1.93 11.66 0.33
N GLY A 108 0.71 12.20 0.24
CA GLY A 108 0.52 13.64 0.10
C GLY A 108 0.99 14.43 1.31
N GLU A 109 0.74 13.91 2.53
CA GLU A 109 1.27 14.46 3.78
C GLU A 109 2.81 14.56 3.73
N ALA A 110 3.49 13.48 3.35
CA ALA A 110 4.95 13.50 3.22
C ALA A 110 5.47 14.48 2.14
N ILE A 111 4.73 14.67 1.04
CA ILE A 111 5.05 15.66 0.01
C ILE A 111 4.88 17.08 0.55
N ILE A 112 3.77 17.36 1.25
CA ILE A 112 3.51 18.64 1.90
C ILE A 112 4.65 19.00 2.85
N GLU A 113 5.03 18.05 3.71
CA GLU A 113 6.10 18.22 4.69
C GLU A 113 7.47 18.46 4.06
N LYS A 114 7.82 17.69 3.02
CA LYS A 114 9.11 17.84 2.33
C LYS A 114 9.27 19.22 1.68
N TYR A 115 8.20 19.77 1.12
CA TYR A 115 8.25 20.99 0.31
C TYR A 115 7.64 22.23 1.00
N GLY A 116 7.21 22.12 2.25
CA GLY A 116 6.67 23.24 3.03
C GLY A 116 5.31 23.74 2.55
N LEU A 117 4.45 22.88 2.00
CA LEU A 117 3.21 23.26 1.31
C LEU A 117 1.98 23.33 2.24
N ARG A 118 2.17 23.57 3.54
CA ARG A 118 1.06 23.52 4.51
C ARG A 118 0.04 24.63 4.30
N GLU A 119 0.51 25.80 3.89
CA GLU A 119 -0.36 26.95 3.59
C GLU A 119 -1.15 26.73 2.29
N ASP A 120 -0.58 25.99 1.32
CA ASP A 120 -1.24 25.66 0.06
C ASP A 120 -2.32 24.57 0.23
N TYR A 121 -2.14 23.65 1.18
CA TYR A 121 -3.03 22.50 1.39
C TYR A 121 -3.45 22.36 2.88
N PRO A 122 -4.12 23.37 3.46
CA PRO A 122 -4.43 23.40 4.89
C PRO A 122 -5.39 22.29 5.33
N ASP A 123 -6.28 21.84 4.43
CA ASP A 123 -7.33 20.87 4.75
C ASP A 123 -6.93 19.41 4.44
N TRP A 124 -5.70 19.15 3.97
CA TRP A 124 -5.30 17.81 3.50
C TRP A 124 -5.46 16.72 4.56
N ASP A 125 -5.17 17.04 5.82
CA ASP A 125 -5.27 16.09 6.92
C ASP A 125 -6.68 16.00 7.53
N GLU A 126 -7.58 16.91 7.14
CA GLU A 126 -8.91 17.03 7.72
C GLU A 126 -9.92 16.03 7.13
N ARG A 127 -10.82 15.56 7.99
CA ARG A 127 -12.03 14.84 7.55
C ARG A 127 -13.01 15.87 6.98
N TRP A 128 -13.88 15.46 6.05
CA TRP A 128 -14.89 16.36 5.49
C TRP A 128 -15.82 17.02 6.53
N SER A 129 -15.95 16.44 7.73
CA SER A 129 -16.71 17.02 8.84
C SER A 129 -16.01 18.17 9.56
N GLY A 130 -14.70 18.33 9.39
CA GLY A 130 -13.88 19.40 9.98
C GLY A 130 -13.50 20.49 8.98
N VAL A 131 -14.02 20.43 7.74
CA VAL A 131 -13.76 21.40 6.69
C VAL A 131 -14.95 22.34 6.58
N ASP A 132 -14.75 23.61 6.95
CA ASP A 132 -15.79 24.66 6.93
C ASP A 132 -15.95 25.34 5.56
N ARG A 133 -15.26 24.82 4.53
CA ARG A 133 -15.25 25.35 3.16
C ARG A 133 -16.03 24.45 2.20
N GLY A 134 -16.44 25.00 1.06
CA GLY A 134 -17.13 24.24 0.02
C GLY A 134 -16.29 23.09 -0.53
N ARG A 135 -16.82 21.85 -0.51
CA ARG A 135 -16.08 20.64 -0.93
C ARG A 135 -15.52 20.71 -2.36
N ALA A 136 -16.18 21.41 -3.27
CA ALA A 136 -15.71 21.57 -4.65
C ALA A 136 -14.44 22.42 -4.69
N ALA A 137 -14.44 23.58 -4.02
CA ALA A 137 -13.29 24.47 -3.95
C ALA A 137 -12.07 23.79 -3.31
N VAL A 138 -12.26 23.06 -2.20
CA VAL A 138 -11.16 22.33 -1.56
C VAL A 138 -10.59 21.24 -2.47
N ARG A 139 -11.44 20.55 -3.24
CA ARG A 139 -10.97 19.57 -4.23
C ARG A 139 -10.17 20.23 -5.36
N ASP A 140 -10.64 21.36 -5.87
CA ASP A 140 -9.97 22.12 -6.93
C ASP A 140 -8.57 22.58 -6.47
N GLU A 141 -8.45 23.05 -5.22
CA GLU A 141 -7.18 23.43 -4.59
C GLU A 141 -6.25 22.22 -4.42
N GLU A 142 -6.73 21.12 -3.86
CA GLU A 142 -5.94 19.91 -3.60
C GLU A 142 -5.58 19.12 -4.87
N TYR A 143 -6.22 19.44 -6.00
CA TYR A 143 -6.10 18.70 -7.25
C TYR A 143 -4.64 18.54 -7.72
N ALA A 144 -3.86 19.62 -7.66
CA ALA A 144 -2.47 19.60 -8.11
C ALA A 144 -1.63 18.61 -7.29
N LEU A 145 -1.86 18.56 -5.97
CA LEU A 145 -1.21 17.59 -5.08
C LEU A 145 -1.74 16.17 -5.31
N GLU A 146 -3.05 15.99 -5.48
CA GLU A 146 -3.65 14.70 -5.83
C GLU A 146 -3.08 14.11 -7.11
N ARG A 147 -2.76 14.94 -8.12
CA ARG A 147 -2.08 14.48 -9.34
C ARG A 147 -0.66 13.99 -9.06
N ARG A 148 0.09 14.68 -8.20
CA ARG A 148 1.44 14.24 -7.79
C ARG A 148 1.38 12.93 -7.01
N VAL A 149 0.42 12.81 -6.09
CA VAL A 149 0.16 11.57 -5.34
C VAL A 149 -0.25 10.44 -6.29
N SER A 150 -1.11 10.71 -7.26
CA SER A 150 -1.47 9.73 -8.30
C SER A 150 -0.28 9.27 -9.12
N ALA A 151 0.57 10.18 -9.57
CA ALA A 151 1.79 9.80 -10.29
C ALA A 151 2.68 8.89 -9.44
N PHE A 152 2.86 9.22 -8.16
CA PHE A 152 3.62 8.38 -7.23
C PHE A 152 3.00 7.00 -7.06
N VAL A 153 1.73 6.91 -6.68
CA VAL A 153 1.06 5.64 -6.36
C VAL A 153 0.89 4.76 -7.60
N ARG A 154 0.62 5.36 -8.77
CA ARG A 154 0.35 4.59 -10.00
C ARG A 154 1.58 4.02 -10.68
N GLU A 155 2.75 4.60 -10.44
CA GLU A 155 4.03 4.10 -10.97
C GLU A 155 4.60 2.95 -10.15
N GLN A 156 4.08 2.70 -8.95
CA GLN A 156 4.59 1.63 -8.11
C GLN A 156 4.19 0.26 -8.67
N PRO A 157 5.16 -0.64 -8.88
CA PRO A 157 4.87 -2.03 -9.13
C PRO A 157 4.17 -2.65 -7.92
N PHE A 158 3.24 -3.57 -8.14
CA PHE A 158 2.62 -4.34 -7.08
C PHE A 158 2.32 -5.77 -7.51
N LEU A 159 2.25 -6.65 -6.50
CA LEU A 159 1.81 -8.04 -6.60
C LEU A 159 0.56 -8.22 -5.74
N TRP A 160 -0.16 -9.33 -5.94
CA TRP A 160 -1.33 -9.70 -5.15
C TRP A 160 -1.42 -11.21 -5.03
N VAL A 161 -2.03 -11.69 -3.94
CA VAL A 161 -2.46 -13.09 -3.80
C VAL A 161 -3.98 -13.16 -3.63
N PRO A 162 -4.65 -14.14 -4.25
CA PRO A 162 -6.04 -14.43 -3.94
C PRO A 162 -6.14 -15.02 -2.54
N LEU A 163 -7.13 -14.57 -1.77
CA LEU A 163 -7.52 -15.14 -0.49
C LEU A 163 -9.00 -14.85 -0.30
N ASP A 164 -9.87 -15.84 -0.51
CA ASP A 164 -11.33 -15.66 -0.56
C ASP A 164 -12.06 -16.06 0.74
N ASP A 165 -11.35 -16.05 1.87
CA ASP A 165 -11.93 -16.33 3.18
C ASP A 165 -13.03 -15.33 3.58
N GLU A 166 -13.93 -15.72 4.47
CA GLU A 166 -15.06 -14.87 4.89
C GLU A 166 -14.60 -13.59 5.64
N PRO A 167 -15.23 -12.43 5.40
CA PRO A 167 -14.88 -11.20 6.10
C PRO A 167 -15.08 -11.31 7.61
N GLY A 168 -14.00 -11.16 8.38
CA GLY A 168 -14.06 -11.26 9.83
C GLY A 168 -12.77 -10.89 10.53
N ALA A 169 -12.81 -10.86 11.86
CA ALA A 169 -11.64 -10.59 12.68
C ALA A 169 -10.54 -11.67 12.52
N ASP A 170 -10.96 -12.90 12.21
CA ASP A 170 -10.12 -14.08 12.04
C ASP A 170 -9.84 -14.39 10.55
N SER A 171 -10.06 -13.41 9.67
CA SER A 171 -9.82 -13.53 8.23
C SER A 171 -8.35 -13.81 7.93
N ASP A 172 -8.07 -14.80 7.08
CA ASP A 172 -6.73 -15.16 6.62
C ASP A 172 -6.05 -13.98 5.92
N ARG A 173 -6.79 -13.17 5.16
CA ARG A 173 -6.28 -11.89 4.61
C ARG A 173 -5.73 -10.96 5.68
N ARG A 174 -6.41 -10.86 6.83
CA ARG A 174 -5.98 -10.00 7.94
C ARG A 174 -4.76 -10.58 8.62
N VAL A 175 -4.70 -11.89 8.82
CA VAL A 175 -3.53 -12.60 9.35
C VAL A 175 -2.33 -12.34 8.45
N LEU A 176 -2.48 -12.53 7.13
CA LEU A 176 -1.41 -12.30 6.17
C LEU A 176 -0.95 -10.84 6.12
N GLU A 177 -1.88 -9.88 6.01
CA GLU A 177 -1.56 -8.43 5.99
C GLU A 177 -0.78 -8.02 7.25
N ARG A 178 -1.34 -8.33 8.43
CA ARG A 178 -0.77 -7.96 9.73
C ARG A 178 0.64 -8.52 9.90
N ASN A 179 0.81 -9.82 9.71
CA ASN A 179 2.10 -10.47 9.93
C ASN A 179 3.14 -10.04 8.87
N SER A 180 2.71 -9.77 7.63
CA SER A 180 3.60 -9.22 6.60
C SER A 180 4.15 -7.85 7.01
N ILE A 181 3.28 -6.94 7.46
CA ILE A 181 3.69 -5.60 7.91
C ILE A 181 4.61 -5.71 9.11
N ALA A 182 4.24 -6.53 10.10
CA ALA A 182 5.02 -6.73 11.31
C ALA A 182 6.40 -7.37 11.01
N LEU A 183 6.50 -8.30 10.06
CA LEU A 183 7.79 -8.88 9.63
C LEU A 183 8.69 -7.82 8.94
N LEU A 184 8.11 -7.07 7.99
CA LEU A 184 8.80 -6.12 7.13
C LEU A 184 9.23 -4.82 7.85
N SER A 185 8.49 -4.40 8.87
CA SER A 185 8.73 -3.15 9.58
C SER A 185 10.07 -3.13 10.32
N ASN A 186 10.81 -2.02 10.23
CA ASN A 186 12.01 -1.72 11.03
C ASN A 186 11.73 -0.87 12.28
N PHE A 187 10.46 -0.65 12.64
CA PHE A 187 10.09 0.18 13.78
C PHE A 187 10.60 -0.42 15.10
N ASP A 188 11.26 0.41 15.93
CA ASP A 188 11.82 0.08 17.25
C ASP A 188 12.62 -1.26 17.29
N ARG A 189 13.37 -1.57 16.22
CA ARG A 189 14.18 -2.79 16.11
C ARG A 189 15.40 -2.59 15.23
N GLU A 190 16.34 -3.54 15.28
CA GLU A 190 17.51 -3.53 14.40
C GLU A 190 17.07 -3.52 12.91
N PRO A 191 17.44 -2.50 12.12
CA PRO A 191 16.99 -2.40 10.75
C PRO A 191 17.52 -3.54 9.88
N VAL A 192 16.61 -4.19 9.15
CA VAL A 192 16.94 -5.05 8.02
C VAL A 192 16.52 -4.31 6.77
N ASP A 193 17.42 -4.20 5.79
CA ASP A 193 17.21 -3.42 4.58
C ASP A 193 16.75 -1.98 4.92
N PRO A 194 17.59 -1.08 5.45
CA PRO A 194 17.18 0.29 5.77
C PRO A 194 16.81 1.07 4.50
N ARG A 195 15.83 1.99 4.59
CA ARG A 195 15.44 2.84 3.45
C ARG A 195 16.56 3.78 3.03
N ARG A 196 16.64 4.05 1.74
CA ARG A 196 17.53 5.08 1.18
C ARG A 196 17.23 6.47 1.76
N THR A 197 18.23 7.36 1.69
CA THR A 197 18.15 8.72 2.23
C THR A 197 17.18 9.64 1.49
N ASP A 198 16.92 9.33 0.23
CA ASP A 198 16.00 10.05 -0.66
C ASP A 198 14.55 9.57 -0.55
N TRP A 199 14.24 8.57 0.27
CA TRP A 199 12.88 8.07 0.43
C TRP A 199 11.96 9.14 1.03
N ILE A 200 10.93 9.54 0.27
CA ILE A 200 9.97 10.58 0.64
C ILE A 200 9.24 10.29 1.96
N GLY A 201 9.08 9.01 2.34
CA GLY A 201 8.43 8.62 3.60
C GLY A 201 9.16 9.12 4.85
N ARG A 202 10.44 9.49 4.75
CA ARG A 202 11.20 10.15 5.84
C ARG A 202 10.61 11.51 6.25
N HIS A 203 9.83 12.14 5.38
CA HIS A 203 9.15 13.41 5.66
C HIS A 203 7.72 13.22 6.18
N SER A 204 7.22 11.99 6.29
CA SER A 204 5.90 11.72 6.89
C SER A 204 5.84 12.25 8.32
N ARG A 205 4.71 12.80 8.79
CA ARG A 205 4.56 13.20 10.21
C ARG A 205 4.40 11.97 11.12
N SER A 206 4.02 10.82 10.57
CA SER A 206 3.95 9.55 11.30
C SER A 206 5.35 8.98 11.57
N ARG A 207 5.69 8.85 12.87
CA ARG A 207 6.90 8.14 13.32
C ARG A 207 6.94 6.70 12.82
N ALA A 208 5.78 6.02 12.87
CA ALA A 208 5.64 4.65 12.39
C ALA A 208 6.10 4.49 10.94
N ILE A 209 5.70 5.41 10.04
CA ILE A 209 6.13 5.37 8.63
C ILE A 209 7.63 5.62 8.52
N ARG A 210 8.15 6.67 9.16
CA ARG A 210 9.56 7.05 9.06
C ARG A 210 10.50 5.93 9.49
N GLU A 211 10.18 5.26 10.60
CA GLU A 211 11.05 4.26 11.23
C GLU A 211 10.79 2.84 10.72
N SER A 212 9.54 2.48 10.38
CA SER A 212 9.26 1.15 9.78
C SER A 212 9.85 0.99 8.39
N GLY A 213 9.97 2.08 7.63
CA GLY A 213 10.31 2.02 6.22
C GLY A 213 9.14 1.57 5.33
N LEU A 214 7.91 1.58 5.84
CA LEU A 214 6.68 1.20 5.13
C LEU A 214 5.67 2.36 5.12
N TRP A 215 4.74 2.34 4.16
CA TRP A 215 3.56 3.21 4.17
C TRP A 215 2.38 2.64 4.96
N ASN A 216 2.67 1.75 5.91
CA ASN A 216 1.74 1.20 6.88
C ASN A 216 1.98 1.91 8.22
N VAL A 217 0.90 2.17 8.96
CA VAL A 217 0.99 2.68 10.35
C VAL A 217 0.58 1.56 11.28
N ASP A 218 -0.63 1.03 11.06
CA ASP A 218 -1.14 -0.13 11.77
C ASP A 218 -0.20 -1.33 11.54
N HIS A 219 0.01 -2.11 12.59
CA HIS A 219 0.86 -3.32 12.64
C HIS A 219 2.38 -3.08 12.53
N ALA A 220 2.84 -1.83 12.40
CA ALA A 220 4.26 -1.54 12.24
C ALA A 220 5.10 -1.82 13.50
N ASP A 221 4.53 -1.65 14.68
CA ASP A 221 5.15 -1.88 16.00
C ASP A 221 4.81 -3.26 16.59
N GLU A 222 4.04 -4.07 15.86
CA GLU A 222 3.61 -5.38 16.33
C GLU A 222 4.65 -6.48 16.07
N GLN A 223 4.49 -7.59 16.81
CA GLN A 223 5.18 -8.84 16.54
C GLN A 223 4.42 -9.65 15.50
N TYR A 224 5.16 -10.48 14.76
CA TYR A 224 4.60 -11.42 13.80
C TYR A 224 4.74 -12.86 14.31
N ASP A 225 3.80 -13.72 13.93
CA ASP A 225 3.90 -15.17 14.06
C ASP A 225 4.38 -15.75 12.74
N GLY A 226 5.58 -16.35 12.72
CA GLY A 226 6.20 -16.94 11.52
C GLY A 226 5.37 -18.05 10.84
N GLY A 227 4.37 -18.63 11.51
CA GLY A 227 3.42 -19.57 10.92
C GLY A 227 2.66 -19.00 9.72
N PHE A 228 2.48 -17.68 9.64
CA PHE A 228 1.83 -17.01 8.51
C PHE A 228 2.53 -17.22 7.16
N LEU A 229 3.82 -17.59 7.16
CA LEU A 229 4.56 -17.90 5.93
C LEU A 229 4.09 -19.22 5.28
N GLY A 230 3.42 -20.09 6.03
CA GLY A 230 2.69 -21.23 5.48
C GLY A 230 1.46 -20.74 4.71
N LEU A 231 0.61 -19.94 5.37
CA LEU A 231 -0.56 -19.31 4.74
C LEU A 231 -0.18 -18.50 3.49
N PHE A 232 0.93 -17.76 3.54
CA PHE A 232 1.39 -17.01 2.37
C PHE A 232 1.83 -17.94 1.23
N ALA A 233 2.50 -19.05 1.54
CA ALA A 233 2.88 -20.04 0.52
C ALA A 233 1.65 -20.65 -0.15
N ASP A 234 0.63 -21.05 0.63
CA ASP A 234 -0.62 -21.60 0.10
C ASP A 234 -1.33 -20.56 -0.82
N ALA A 235 -1.39 -19.29 -0.39
CA ALA A 235 -1.98 -18.22 -1.19
C ALA A 235 -1.18 -17.91 -2.48
N VAL A 236 0.14 -18.12 -2.46
CA VAL A 236 0.98 -18.01 -3.67
C VAL A 236 0.73 -19.20 -4.60
N ASP A 237 0.49 -20.39 -4.05
CA ASP A 237 0.16 -21.57 -4.84
C ASP A 237 -1.14 -21.40 -5.64
N ASP A 238 -2.13 -20.75 -5.03
CA ASP A 238 -3.44 -20.45 -5.64
C ASP A 238 -3.41 -19.24 -6.60
N ALA A 239 -2.31 -18.49 -6.66
CA ALA A 239 -2.22 -17.28 -7.48
C ALA A 239 -2.14 -17.62 -8.98
N THR A 240 -3.13 -17.16 -9.74
CA THR A 240 -3.14 -17.26 -11.21
C THR A 240 -2.87 -15.89 -11.85
N PRO A 241 -2.33 -15.85 -13.09
CA PRO A 241 -2.31 -14.63 -13.89
C PRO A 241 -3.72 -14.01 -14.03
N PRO A 242 -3.82 -12.67 -14.12
CA PRO A 242 -5.06 -11.95 -14.39
C PRO A 242 -5.36 -11.82 -15.89
#